data_AF-A0A526ZCK5-F1
#
_entry.id   AF-A0A526ZCK5-F1
#
_cell.length_a   1.000
_cell.length_b   1.000
_cell.length_c   1.000
_cell.angle_alpha   90.00
_cell.angle_beta   90.00
_cell.angle_gamma   90.00
#
_symmetry.space_group_name_H-M   'P 1'
#
loop_
_entity.id
_entity.type
_entity.pdbx_description
1 polymer ?
#
loop_
_entity_poly.entity_id
_entity_poly.type
_entity_poly.pdbx_seq_one_letter_code
_entity_poly.pdbx_strand_id
1 'polypeptide(L)'
;MATVLNAKGVPLPYSGSSVKWYSATNSGPTLYGSTYNDSMYGDAAVTVTMRGGKGDDIYYLYAAKNKAVELSGEGVDTISTWMSYKLPANFENLTVTGDKRYAFGNEL
;
A
#
# COMPACT_ATOMS: atom_id res chain seq x y z
N MET A 1 15.73 -10.64 -16.35
CA MET A 1 15.22 -9.95 -15.17
C MET A 1 15.29 -10.94 -14.01
N ALA A 2 15.99 -10.63 -12.93
CA ALA A 2 15.99 -11.49 -11.75
C ALA A 2 14.69 -11.25 -10.96
N THR A 3 13.95 -12.31 -10.67
CA THR A 3 12.72 -12.24 -9.88
C THR A 3 13.08 -12.21 -8.40
N VAL A 4 12.51 -11.27 -7.66
CA VAL A 4 12.62 -11.26 -6.19
C VAL A 4 11.65 -12.29 -5.63
N LEU A 5 12.12 -13.15 -4.72
CA LEU A 5 11.29 -14.17 -4.08
C LEU A 5 10.93 -13.73 -2.66
N ASN A 6 9.74 -14.09 -2.20
CA ASN A 6 9.35 -13.96 -0.81
C ASN A 6 10.00 -15.07 0.06
N ALA A 7 9.74 -15.05 1.37
CA ALA A 7 10.30 -16.02 2.31
C ALA A 7 9.87 -17.48 2.06
N LYS A 8 8.81 -17.71 1.27
CA LYS A 8 8.35 -19.03 0.85
C LYS A 8 8.95 -19.48 -0.49
N GLY A 9 9.84 -18.68 -1.10
CA GLY A 9 10.42 -18.95 -2.41
C GLY A 9 9.47 -18.62 -3.59
N VAL A 10 8.38 -17.90 -3.34
CA VAL A 10 7.41 -17.50 -4.38
C VAL A 10 7.80 -16.14 -4.95
N PRO A 11 7.78 -15.95 -6.29
CA PRO A 11 7.94 -14.64 -6.93
C PRO A 11 7.05 -13.55 -6.33
N LEU A 12 7.64 -12.40 -5.99
CA LEU A 12 6.85 -11.21 -5.69
C LEU A 12 6.27 -10.64 -6.99
N PRO A 13 4.96 -10.33 -7.04
CA PRO A 13 4.35 -9.74 -8.21
C PRO A 13 4.77 -8.27 -8.35
N TYR A 14 4.94 -7.83 -9.60
CA TYR A 14 5.27 -6.44 -9.92
C TYR A 14 3.99 -5.61 -9.94
N SER A 15 3.98 -4.52 -9.18
CA SER A 15 2.93 -3.50 -9.22
C SER A 15 3.11 -2.60 -10.44
N GLY A 16 2.01 -2.25 -11.09
CA GLY A 16 1.96 -1.32 -12.22
C GLY A 16 2.36 0.11 -11.86
N SER A 17 2.62 0.93 -12.88
CA SER A 17 2.95 2.35 -12.66
C SER A 17 1.70 3.16 -12.35
N SER A 18 1.76 4.03 -11.34
CA SER A 18 0.66 4.94 -11.01
C SER A 18 0.40 5.94 -12.13
N VAL A 19 -0.89 6.23 -12.34
CA VAL A 19 -1.41 7.18 -13.34
C VAL A 19 -2.30 8.26 -12.71
N LYS A 20 -2.64 8.15 -11.42
CA LYS A 20 -3.30 9.21 -10.62
C LYS A 20 -2.64 9.36 -9.25
N TRP A 21 -2.90 10.51 -8.62
CA TRP A 21 -2.36 10.87 -7.31
C TRP A 21 -3.45 11.50 -6.45
N TYR A 22 -3.61 10.97 -5.23
CA TYR A 22 -4.63 11.38 -4.27
C TYR A 22 -3.97 11.76 -2.94
N SER A 23 -4.41 12.86 -2.32
CA SER A 23 -3.95 13.27 -0.99
C SER A 23 -5.08 13.19 0.03
N ALA A 24 -4.75 12.70 1.23
CA ALA A 24 -5.67 12.64 2.35
C ALA A 24 -5.91 14.01 3.01
N THR A 25 -5.12 15.04 2.70
CA THR A 25 -5.33 16.40 3.21
C THR A 25 -6.74 16.86 2.84
N ASN A 26 -7.58 17.13 3.85
CA ASN A 26 -8.99 17.50 3.71
C ASN A 26 -9.90 16.45 3.03
N SER A 27 -9.47 15.19 2.91
CA SER A 27 -10.28 14.10 2.34
C SER A 27 -11.42 13.64 3.26
N GLY A 28 -11.36 13.99 4.54
CA GLY A 28 -12.23 13.44 5.57
C GLY A 28 -11.71 12.10 6.11
N PRO A 29 -12.57 11.24 6.68
CA PRO A 29 -12.14 10.01 7.34
C PRO A 29 -11.76 8.89 6.36
N THR A 30 -12.11 9.02 5.08
CA THR A 30 -11.86 8.00 4.06
C THR A 30 -11.49 8.66 2.75
N LEU A 31 -10.39 8.21 2.15
CA LEU A 31 -9.93 8.61 0.83
C LEU A 31 -10.17 7.45 -0.13
N TYR A 32 -10.95 7.70 -1.18
CA TYR A 32 -11.21 6.73 -2.24
C TYR A 32 -10.34 7.06 -3.46
N GLY A 33 -9.70 6.04 -4.02
CA GLY A 33 -9.07 6.07 -5.33
C GLY A 33 -10.10 5.84 -6.44
N SER A 34 -9.67 5.17 -7.49
CA SER A 34 -10.39 5.01 -8.75
C SER A 34 -10.39 3.54 -9.23
N THR A 35 -10.39 3.35 -10.54
CA THR A 35 -10.26 2.03 -11.17
C THR A 35 -8.94 1.92 -11.95
N TYR A 36 -8.00 2.81 -11.65
CA TYR A 36 -6.69 2.92 -12.27
C TYR A 36 -5.63 2.80 -11.19
N ASN A 37 -4.38 2.61 -11.60
CA ASN A 37 -3.24 2.58 -10.70
C ASN A 37 -3.03 3.95 -10.02
N ASP A 38 -3.27 4.02 -8.73
CA ASP A 38 -3.35 5.25 -7.96
C ASP A 38 -2.23 5.32 -6.93
N SER A 39 -1.60 6.49 -6.79
CA SER A 39 -0.73 6.80 -5.65
C SER A 39 -1.53 7.57 -4.61
N MET A 40 -1.74 6.98 -3.42
CA MET A 40 -2.55 7.54 -2.34
C MET A 40 -1.69 7.95 -1.15
N TYR A 41 -1.73 9.24 -0.79
CA TYR A 41 -0.90 9.84 0.26
C TYR A 41 -1.71 10.09 1.54
N GLY A 42 -1.41 9.36 2.62
CA GLY A 42 -2.22 9.34 3.85
C GLY A 42 -2.15 10.59 4.74
N ASP A 43 -1.17 11.48 4.55
CA ASP A 43 -0.87 12.66 5.38
C ASP A 43 -0.61 12.36 6.88
N ALA A 44 0.51 12.82 7.42
CA ALA A 44 0.87 12.60 8.82
C ALA A 44 -0.06 13.32 9.82
N ALA A 45 -0.73 14.40 9.40
CA ALA A 45 -1.65 15.17 10.22
C ALA A 45 -3.08 14.59 10.24
N VAL A 46 -3.45 13.74 9.29
CA VAL A 46 -4.84 13.25 9.11
C VAL A 46 -5.00 11.81 9.61
N THR A 47 -6.15 11.50 10.22
CA THR A 47 -6.59 10.12 10.41
C THR A 47 -7.43 9.73 9.21
N VAL A 48 -6.97 8.76 8.41
CA VAL A 48 -7.64 8.38 7.15
C VAL A 48 -7.58 6.87 6.93
N THR A 49 -8.64 6.33 6.37
CA THR A 49 -8.62 5.01 5.72
C THR A 49 -8.59 5.21 4.21
N MET A 50 -7.58 4.69 3.54
CA MET A 50 -7.44 4.75 2.09
C MET A 50 -7.97 3.45 1.47
N ARG A 51 -8.71 3.59 0.37
CA ARG A 51 -9.24 2.51 -0.47
C ARG A 51 -9.00 2.88 -1.92
N GLY A 52 -8.09 2.18 -2.58
CA GLY A 52 -7.61 2.45 -3.93
C GLY A 52 -8.61 2.00 -4.98
N GLY A 53 -9.19 0.81 -4.78
CA GLY A 53 -10.15 0.24 -5.71
C GLY A 53 -9.41 -0.63 -6.71
N LYS A 54 -9.89 -0.72 -7.95
CA LYS A 54 -9.21 -1.56 -8.95
C LYS A 54 -7.94 -0.88 -9.46
N GLY A 55 -6.97 -1.69 -9.85
CA GLY A 55 -5.69 -1.23 -10.37
C GLY A 55 -4.57 -1.59 -9.41
N ASP A 56 -3.34 -1.32 -9.82
CA ASP A 56 -2.17 -1.56 -8.98
C ASP A 56 -1.84 -0.26 -8.23
N ASP A 57 -2.29 -0.17 -6.98
CA ASP A 57 -2.25 1.04 -6.18
C ASP A 57 -1.05 1.08 -5.22
N ILE A 58 -0.63 2.29 -4.86
CA ILE A 58 0.42 2.53 -3.87
C ILE A 58 -0.12 3.38 -2.73
N TYR A 59 -0.12 2.81 -1.54
CA TYR A 59 -0.59 3.42 -0.30
C TYR A 59 0.59 3.93 0.53
N TYR A 60 0.76 5.24 0.58
CA TYR A 60 1.79 5.88 1.39
C TYR A 60 1.26 6.19 2.80
N LEU A 61 1.67 5.39 3.78
CA LEU A 61 1.33 5.59 5.19
C LEU A 61 2.37 6.47 5.88
N TYR A 62 2.01 7.73 6.13
CA TYR A 62 2.89 8.70 6.78
C TYR A 62 2.76 8.71 8.31
N ALA A 63 1.66 8.19 8.85
CA ALA A 63 1.45 8.01 10.30
C ALA A 63 0.71 6.71 10.61
N ALA A 64 0.85 6.21 11.85
CA ALA A 64 0.18 4.99 12.31
C ALA A 64 -1.37 5.06 12.29
N LYS A 65 -1.92 6.28 12.19
CA LYS A 65 -3.35 6.56 12.03
C LYS A 65 -3.83 6.52 10.57
N ASN A 66 -2.92 6.37 9.60
CA ASN A 66 -3.28 6.09 8.21
C ASN A 66 -3.44 4.58 8.05
N LYS A 67 -4.56 4.15 7.47
CA LYS A 67 -4.86 2.74 7.19
C LYS A 67 -5.07 2.54 5.70
N ALA A 68 -4.74 1.36 5.20
CA ALA A 68 -5.05 0.92 3.84
C ALA A 68 -5.96 -0.30 3.91
N VAL A 69 -6.94 -0.39 3.00
CA VAL A 69 -7.89 -1.50 2.90
C VAL A 69 -8.06 -1.85 1.44
N GLU A 70 -7.86 -3.13 1.12
CA GLU A 70 -7.96 -3.70 -0.22
C GLU A 70 -8.95 -4.88 -0.21
N LEU A 71 -9.70 -5.07 -1.30
CA LEU A 71 -10.50 -6.28 -1.51
C LEU A 71 -9.77 -7.28 -2.39
N SER A 72 -10.21 -8.53 -2.35
CA SER A 72 -9.61 -9.58 -3.16
C SER A 72 -9.85 -9.34 -4.66
N GLY A 73 -8.78 -9.41 -5.46
CA GLY A 73 -8.85 -9.31 -6.91
C GLY A 73 -8.92 -7.87 -7.45
N GLU A 74 -8.50 -6.89 -6.65
CA GLU A 74 -8.47 -5.48 -7.06
C GLU A 74 -7.18 -5.08 -7.78
N GLY A 75 -6.05 -5.75 -7.53
CA GLY A 75 -4.80 -5.53 -8.27
C GLY A 75 -3.59 -6.17 -7.60
N VAL A 76 -2.41 -5.65 -7.93
CA VAL A 76 -1.15 -5.89 -7.20
C VAL A 76 -0.78 -4.61 -6.44
N ASP A 77 -1.12 -4.59 -5.17
CA ASP A 77 -1.11 -3.37 -4.37
C ASP A 77 0.09 -3.29 -3.43
N THR A 78 0.58 -2.06 -3.26
CA THR A 78 1.79 -1.79 -2.48
C THR A 78 1.52 -0.86 -1.32
N ILE A 79 1.91 -1.26 -0.11
CA ILE A 79 2.02 -0.34 1.03
C ILE A 79 3.45 0.16 1.13
N SER A 80 3.61 1.49 1.22
CA SER A 80 4.90 2.14 1.48
C SER A 80 4.84 2.91 2.79
N THR A 81 5.76 2.62 3.71
CA THR A 81 5.82 3.31 5.00
C THR A 81 7.24 3.37 5.56
N TRP A 82 7.47 4.30 6.49
CA TRP A 82 8.73 4.42 7.21
C TRP A 82 8.71 3.66 8.55
N MET A 83 7.58 3.08 8.96
CA MET A 83 7.41 2.36 10.23
C MET A 83 7.55 0.85 10.04
N SER A 84 7.81 0.11 11.12
CA SER A 84 7.65 -1.35 11.08
C SER A 84 6.19 -1.67 10.81
N TYR A 85 5.93 -2.61 9.91
CA TYR A 85 4.57 -2.84 9.42
C TYR A 85 4.31 -4.30 9.07
N LYS A 86 3.08 -4.74 9.33
CA LYS A 86 2.57 -6.03 8.89
C LYS A 86 1.58 -5.79 7.76
N LEU A 87 1.84 -6.45 6.63
CA LEU A 87 0.99 -6.42 5.46
C LEU A 87 -0.44 -6.90 5.84
N PRO A 88 -1.49 -6.11 5.59
CA PRO A 88 -2.88 -6.53 5.78
C PRO A 88 -3.25 -7.62 4.75
N ALA A 89 -4.46 -8.18 4.88
CA ALA A 89 -4.98 -9.09 3.86
C ALA A 89 -5.11 -8.38 2.50
N ASN A 90 -5.01 -9.15 1.42
CA ASN A 90 -5.17 -8.72 0.02
C ASN A 90 -4.13 -7.74 -0.53
N PHE A 91 -3.08 -7.43 0.22
CA PHE A 91 -1.94 -6.68 -0.32
C PHE A 91 -0.81 -7.64 -0.67
N GLU A 92 -0.10 -7.37 -1.77
CA GLU A 92 0.98 -8.23 -2.25
C GLU A 92 2.36 -7.69 -1.85
N ASN A 93 2.50 -6.36 -1.75
CA ASN A 93 3.79 -5.70 -1.60
C ASN A 93 3.85 -4.77 -0.38
N LEU A 94 4.97 -4.81 0.35
CA LEU A 94 5.30 -3.87 1.42
C LEU A 94 6.72 -3.36 1.26
N THR A 95 6.85 -2.03 1.20
CA THR A 95 8.13 -1.32 1.27
C THR A 95 8.23 -0.60 2.61
N VAL A 96 9.25 -0.95 3.41
CA VAL A 96 9.58 -0.27 4.67
C VAL A 96 10.92 0.45 4.52
N THR A 97 10.92 1.78 4.70
CA THR A 97 12.10 2.64 4.43
C THR A 97 12.80 3.18 5.68
N GLY A 98 12.25 2.97 6.88
CA GLY A 98 12.85 3.48 8.12
C GLY A 98 14.04 2.66 8.62
N ASP A 99 14.99 3.31 9.29
CA ASP A 99 16.12 2.63 9.94
C ASP A 99 15.66 1.72 11.09
N LYS A 100 16.26 0.53 11.19
CA LYS A 100 15.93 -0.51 12.18
C LYS A 100 14.44 -0.84 12.24
N ARG A 101 13.78 -0.90 11.08
CA ARG A 101 12.39 -1.31 10.92
C ARG A 101 12.27 -2.67 10.26
N TYR A 102 11.11 -3.30 10.47
CA TYR A 102 10.81 -4.65 10.01
C TYR A 102 9.56 -4.65 9.13
N ALA A 103 9.62 -5.39 8.03
CA ALA A 103 8.49 -5.69 7.18
C ALA A 103 8.03 -7.12 7.45
N PHE A 104 6.74 -7.31 7.73
CA PHE A 104 6.14 -8.62 7.92
C PHE A 104 5.11 -8.85 6.81
N GLY A 105 5.26 -9.94 6.05
CA GLY A 105 4.30 -10.34 5.02
C GLY A 105 2.97 -10.84 5.61
N ASN A 106 2.05 -11.17 4.72
CA ASN A 106 0.78 -11.83 5.05
C ASN A 106 0.80 -13.30 4.57
N GLU A 107 -0.37 -13.91 4.40
CA GLU A 107 -0.50 -15.33 4.04
C GLU A 107 -0.36 -15.62 2.54
N LEU A 108 -0.28 -14.58 1.69
CA LEU A 108 -0.05 -14.72 0.25
C LEU A 108 1.37 -15.25 -0.07
#